data_AF-A0A945PYT1-F1
#
_entry.id   AF-A0A945PYT1-F1
#
_cell.length_a   1.000
_cell.length_b   1.000
_cell.length_c   1.000
_cell.angle_alpha   90.00
_cell.angle_beta   90.00
_cell.angle_gamma   90.00
#
_symmetry.space_group_name_H-M   'P 1'
#
loop_
_entity.id
_entity.type
_entity.pdbx_description
1 polymer ?
#
loop_
_entity_poly.entity_id
_entity_poly.type
_entity_poly.pdbx_seq_one_letter_code
_entity_poly.pdbx_strand_id
1 'polypeptide(L)'
;MNNSPLSFTFVVITTIVLFHFLFGCAKAPDSAKPNIIFIMADDMGYGDLGSYGQTVIQTPYLDKMAKEGLRFTNCYAGSTVCAPSRSVLMTGLHTGHTTVRGNFGKYGVVGLAGGNGRVPLNETDITVAEVLKDAGYTTGITGKWGLGEPNTSGHP
;
A
#
# COMPACT_ATOMS: atom_id res chain seq x y z
N MET A 1 66.53 -23.78 15.03
CA MET A 1 65.29 -23.08 15.42
C MET A 1 64.93 -22.14 14.28
N ASN A 2 64.26 -22.66 13.25
CA ASN A 2 63.93 -21.90 12.03
C ASN A 2 62.50 -21.39 12.13
N ASN A 3 62.34 -20.15 12.61
CA ASN A 3 61.08 -19.45 12.50
C ASN A 3 60.98 -18.88 11.07
N SER A 4 60.29 -19.60 10.19
CA SER A 4 60.11 -19.16 8.80
C SER A 4 59.17 -17.95 8.74
N PRO A 5 59.49 -16.91 7.94
CA PRO A 5 58.70 -15.69 7.83
C PRO A 5 57.27 -15.93 7.28
N LEU A 6 57.02 -17.10 6.70
CA LEU A 6 55.71 -17.53 6.20
C LEU A 6 54.69 -17.80 7.32
N SER A 7 55.13 -18.29 8.50
CA SER A 7 54.21 -18.57 9.62
C SER A 7 53.67 -17.29 10.25
N PHE A 8 54.49 -16.24 10.33
CA PHE A 8 54.10 -14.95 10.91
C PHE A 8 53.10 -14.20 10.00
N THR A 9 53.33 -14.22 8.68
CA THR A 9 52.43 -13.60 7.69
C THR A 9 51.08 -14.29 7.62
N PHE A 10 51.02 -15.62 7.74
CA PHE A 10 49.76 -16.38 7.77
C PHE A 10 48.94 -16.06 9.03
N VAL A 11 49.59 -15.95 10.20
CA VAL A 11 48.93 -15.61 11.46
C VAL A 11 48.33 -14.20 11.40
N VAL A 12 49.04 -13.21 10.85
CA VAL A 12 48.57 -11.82 10.71
C VAL A 12 47.37 -11.70 9.76
N ILE A 13 47.38 -12.41 8.62
CA ILE A 13 46.24 -12.43 7.69
C ILE A 13 45.02 -13.08 8.35
N THR A 14 45.22 -14.16 9.10
CA THR A 14 44.13 -14.88 9.78
C THR A 14 43.51 -14.02 10.89
N THR A 15 44.30 -13.26 11.66
CA THR A 15 43.77 -12.34 12.67
C THR A 15 43.06 -11.13 12.07
N ILE A 16 43.53 -10.57 10.94
CA ILE A 16 42.83 -9.45 10.27
C ILE A 16 41.47 -9.89 9.71
N VAL A 17 41.36 -11.10 9.15
CA VAL A 17 40.09 -11.66 8.68
C VAL A 17 39.14 -11.94 9.86
N LEU A 18 39.65 -12.45 10.99
CA LEU A 18 38.85 -12.65 12.20
C LEU A 18 38.35 -11.32 12.80
N PHE A 19 39.16 -10.25 12.73
CA PHE A 19 38.80 -8.94 13.26
C PHE A 19 37.69 -8.26 12.42
N HIS A 20 37.70 -8.43 11.10
CA HIS A 20 36.61 -7.96 10.23
C HIS A 20 35.31 -8.76 10.41
N PHE A 21 35.41 -10.05 10.74
CA PHE A 21 34.23 -10.88 11.04
C PHE A 21 33.58 -10.53 12.38
N LEU A 22 34.36 -10.06 13.36
CA LEU A 22 33.86 -9.69 14.69
C LEU A 22 33.31 -8.25 14.79
N PHE A 23 33.71 -7.35 13.89
CA PHE A 23 33.26 -5.94 13.88
C PHE A 23 32.32 -5.57 12.72
N GLY A 24 32.01 -6.50 11.82
CA GLY A 24 31.20 -6.25 10.62
C GLY A 24 29.68 -6.25 10.79
N CYS A 25 29.15 -6.51 11.99
CA CYS A 25 27.71 -6.43 12.23
C CYS A 25 27.32 -5.00 12.65
N ALA A 26 27.47 -4.04 11.73
CA ALA A 26 26.77 -2.78 11.86
C ALA A 26 25.28 -3.11 11.80
N LYS A 27 24.62 -3.12 12.96
CA LYS A 27 23.16 -3.20 13.08
C LYS A 27 22.62 -2.13 12.13
N ALA A 28 21.97 -2.54 11.04
CA ALA A 28 21.26 -1.61 10.18
C ALA A 28 20.46 -0.69 11.10
N PRO A 29 20.47 0.65 10.89
CA PRO A 29 19.65 1.53 11.70
C PRO A 29 18.26 0.89 11.74
N ASP A 30 17.71 0.74 12.94
CA ASP A 30 16.37 0.23 13.15
C ASP A 30 15.47 1.13 12.30
N SER A 31 15.20 0.69 11.07
CA SER A 31 14.60 1.51 10.05
C SER A 31 13.18 1.63 10.49
N ALA A 32 12.90 2.70 11.26
CA ALA A 32 11.58 2.99 11.75
C ALA A 32 10.61 2.77 10.60
N LYS A 33 9.62 1.89 10.83
CA LYS A 33 8.62 1.53 9.83
C LYS A 33 8.04 2.82 9.23
N PRO A 34 8.04 3.01 7.90
CA PRO A 34 7.59 4.26 7.31
C PRO A 34 6.09 4.42 7.50
N ASN A 35 5.61 5.65 7.72
CA ASN A 35 4.17 5.90 7.67
C ASN A 35 3.66 5.74 6.23
N ILE A 36 2.53 5.05 6.08
CA ILE A 36 1.88 4.84 4.77
C ILE A 36 0.64 5.74 4.72
N ILE A 37 0.63 6.69 3.79
CA ILE A 37 -0.50 7.57 3.53
C ILE A 37 -0.99 7.31 2.11
N PHE A 38 -2.20 6.78 1.98
CA PHE A 38 -2.83 6.53 0.69
C PHE A 38 -3.97 7.52 0.45
N ILE A 39 -3.85 8.32 -0.62
CA ILE A 39 -4.83 9.33 -0.98
C ILE A 39 -5.52 8.90 -2.27
N MET A 40 -6.85 8.77 -2.23
CA MET A 40 -7.67 8.44 -3.39
C MET A 40 -8.71 9.53 -3.64
N ALA A 41 -8.64 10.15 -4.81
CA ALA A 41 -9.71 11.00 -5.32
C ALA A 41 -10.78 10.15 -6.01
N ASP A 42 -12.06 10.46 -5.77
CA ASP A 42 -13.18 9.81 -6.45
C ASP A 42 -13.43 10.50 -7.79
N ASP A 43 -13.64 9.71 -8.85
CA ASP A 43 -13.96 10.16 -10.21
C ASP A 43 -12.95 11.14 -10.87
N MET A 44 -11.70 11.18 -10.39
CA MET A 44 -10.62 11.94 -11.02
C MET A 44 -10.12 11.23 -12.29
N GLY A 45 -10.19 11.93 -13.42
CA GLY A 45 -9.70 11.47 -14.71
C GLY A 45 -8.18 11.63 -14.86
N TYR A 46 -7.59 10.84 -15.77
CA TYR A 46 -6.17 10.91 -16.10
C TYR A 46 -5.73 12.32 -16.52
N GLY A 47 -6.59 13.04 -17.24
CA GLY A 47 -6.31 14.36 -17.76
C GLY A 47 -6.60 15.51 -16.81
N ASP A 48 -6.93 15.28 -15.53
CA ASP A 48 -7.39 16.35 -14.63
C ASP A 48 -6.25 17.11 -13.94
N LEU A 49 -5.03 16.55 -13.87
CA LEU A 49 -3.90 17.23 -13.21
C LEU A 49 -2.98 17.92 -14.20
N GLY A 50 -2.42 19.06 -13.80
CA GLY A 50 -1.43 19.80 -14.59
C GLY A 50 -0.22 18.94 -14.93
N SER A 51 0.19 18.07 -14.01
CA SER A 51 1.22 17.05 -14.22
C SER A 51 0.88 16.02 -15.29
N TYR A 52 -0.35 15.96 -15.82
CA TYR A 52 -0.74 15.12 -16.96
C TYR A 52 -1.08 15.94 -18.21
N GLY A 53 -0.84 17.26 -18.19
CA GLY A 53 -0.81 18.11 -19.39
C GLY A 53 -1.99 19.08 -19.57
N GLN A 54 -3.01 19.04 -18.71
CA GLN A 54 -4.08 20.05 -18.76
C GLN A 54 -3.60 21.40 -18.18
N THR A 55 -4.21 22.49 -18.62
CA THR A 55 -3.78 23.88 -18.27
C THR A 55 -4.87 24.74 -17.63
N VAL A 56 -6.07 24.19 -17.41
CA VAL A 56 -7.26 24.91 -16.93
C VAL A 56 -7.37 24.83 -15.41
N ILE A 57 -7.33 23.63 -14.83
CA ILE A 57 -7.51 23.39 -13.40
C ILE A 57 -6.15 23.56 -12.71
N GLN A 58 -6.11 24.37 -11.65
CA GLN A 58 -4.87 24.59 -10.90
C GLN A 58 -4.68 23.47 -9.86
N THR A 59 -3.63 22.65 -10.04
CA THR A 59 -3.29 21.53 -9.15
C THR A 59 -1.88 21.60 -8.57
N PRO A 60 -1.42 22.78 -8.09
CA PRO A 60 0.00 23.05 -7.83
C PRO A 60 0.65 22.11 -6.81
N TYR A 61 -0.11 21.62 -5.82
CA TYR A 61 0.41 20.70 -4.80
C TYR A 61 0.60 19.28 -5.34
N LEU A 62 -0.29 18.82 -6.20
CA LEU A 62 -0.16 17.50 -6.85
C LEU A 62 0.92 17.54 -7.94
N ASP A 63 1.03 18.66 -8.65
CA ASP A 63 2.09 18.89 -9.64
C ASP A 63 3.47 18.89 -8.98
N LYS A 64 3.59 19.53 -7.81
CA LYS A 64 4.79 19.49 -6.98
C LYS A 64 5.11 18.07 -6.51
N MET A 65 4.13 17.32 -5.99
CA MET A 65 4.30 15.94 -5.56
C MET A 65 4.79 15.04 -6.71
N ALA A 66 4.23 15.20 -7.91
CA ALA A 66 4.65 14.46 -9.09
C ALA A 66 6.08 14.80 -9.54
N LYS A 67 6.55 16.04 -9.32
CA LYS A 67 7.91 16.49 -9.62
C LYS A 67 8.95 15.99 -8.60
N GLU A 68 8.57 15.92 -7.33
CA GLU A 68 9.46 15.52 -6.22
C GLU A 68 9.50 14.00 -6.03
N GLY A 69 8.53 13.27 -6.59
CA GLY A 69 8.40 11.83 -6.44
C GLY A 69 8.37 11.07 -7.75
N LEU A 70 7.65 9.95 -7.73
CA LEU A 70 7.41 9.10 -8.90
C LEU A 70 6.01 9.36 -9.47
N ARG A 71 5.92 9.57 -10.78
CA ARG A 71 4.66 9.75 -11.51
C ARG A 71 4.43 8.60 -12.48
N PHE A 72 3.32 7.89 -12.34
CA PHE A 72 2.92 6.82 -13.26
C PHE A 72 2.07 7.37 -14.41
N THR A 73 2.45 7.08 -15.65
CA THR A 73 1.64 7.40 -16.84
C THR A 73 0.71 6.25 -17.27
N ASN A 74 0.91 5.07 -16.70
CA ASN A 74 0.08 3.88 -16.92
C ASN A 74 -0.28 3.28 -15.54
N CYS A 75 -1.27 3.87 -14.86
CA CYS A 75 -1.80 3.39 -13.59
C CYS A 75 -3.30 3.14 -13.75
N TYR A 76 -3.73 1.89 -13.66
CA TYR A 76 -5.12 1.49 -13.91
C TYR A 76 -5.84 1.19 -12.61
N ALA A 77 -7.05 1.71 -12.47
CA ALA A 77 -7.95 1.31 -11.38
C ALA A 77 -8.35 -0.16 -11.53
N GLY A 78 -8.61 -0.84 -10.41
CA GLY A 78 -9.06 -2.23 -10.40
C GLY A 78 -10.44 -2.43 -11.06
N SER A 79 -11.23 -1.37 -11.16
CA SER A 79 -12.52 -1.34 -11.85
C SER A 79 -12.85 0.10 -12.28
N THR A 80 -13.76 0.24 -13.24
CA THR A 80 -14.32 1.52 -13.68
C THR A 80 -15.43 2.05 -12.74
N VAL A 81 -15.73 1.35 -11.65
CA VAL A 81 -16.82 1.67 -10.71
C VAL A 81 -16.30 1.77 -9.28
N CYS A 82 -16.87 2.70 -8.48
CA CYS A 82 -16.39 3.05 -7.13
C CYS A 82 -16.16 1.85 -6.20
N ALA A 83 -17.22 1.13 -5.81
CA ALA A 83 -17.11 0.07 -4.81
C ALA A 83 -16.24 -1.11 -5.30
N PRO A 84 -16.37 -1.58 -6.55
CA PRO A 84 -15.48 -2.63 -7.06
C PRO A 84 -14.01 -2.21 -7.13
N SER A 85 -13.71 -0.96 -7.51
CA SER A 85 -12.33 -0.45 -7.52
C SER A 85 -11.72 -0.44 -6.12
N ARG A 86 -12.50 -0.03 -5.12
CA ARG A 86 -12.09 -0.05 -3.71
C ARG A 86 -11.93 -1.48 -3.18
N SER A 87 -12.78 -2.40 -3.63
CA SER A 87 -12.68 -3.82 -3.27
C SER A 87 -11.39 -4.44 -3.77
N VAL A 88 -11.00 -4.14 -5.02
CA VAL A 88 -9.71 -4.55 -5.58
C VAL A 88 -8.54 -3.93 -4.79
N LEU A 89 -8.60 -2.63 -4.48
CA LEU A 89 -7.56 -1.97 -3.68
C LEU A 89 -7.39 -2.63 -2.31
N MET A 90 -8.51 -2.87 -1.60
CA MET A 90 -8.46 -3.38 -0.23
C MET A 90 -8.04 -4.85 -0.20
N THR A 91 -8.52 -5.69 -1.11
CA THR A 91 -8.26 -7.14 -1.07
C THR A 91 -7.04 -7.58 -1.88
N GLY A 92 -6.54 -6.74 -2.80
CA GLY A 92 -5.50 -7.11 -3.75
C GLY A 92 -5.96 -8.09 -4.85
N LEU A 93 -7.24 -8.46 -4.86
CA LEU A 93 -7.82 -9.40 -5.83
C LEU A 93 -8.38 -8.64 -7.03
N HIS A 94 -8.29 -9.22 -8.23
CA HIS A 94 -9.01 -8.67 -9.38
C HIS A 94 -10.53 -8.88 -9.25
N THR A 95 -11.31 -8.13 -10.03
CA THR A 95 -12.79 -8.10 -9.96
C THR A 95 -13.50 -9.43 -10.22
N GLY A 96 -12.79 -10.46 -10.67
CA GLY A 96 -13.32 -11.82 -10.82
C GLY A 96 -13.36 -12.61 -9.52
N HIS A 97 -12.53 -12.23 -8.53
CA HIS A 97 -12.38 -12.94 -7.26
C HIS A 97 -12.73 -12.08 -6.04
N THR A 98 -12.85 -10.77 -6.18
CA THR A 98 -13.30 -9.91 -5.07
C THR A 98 -14.81 -9.98 -4.87
N THR A 99 -15.26 -9.83 -3.62
CA THR A 99 -16.68 -9.90 -3.21
C THR A 99 -17.54 -8.80 -3.82
N VAL A 100 -17.07 -7.55 -3.77
CA VAL A 100 -17.86 -6.39 -4.21
C VAL A 100 -17.62 -6.14 -5.70
N ARG A 101 -18.57 -6.54 -6.55
CA ARG A 101 -18.47 -6.45 -8.02
C ARG A 101 -19.43 -5.43 -8.66
N GLY A 102 -20.22 -4.74 -7.83
CA GLY A 102 -21.03 -3.59 -8.22
C GLY A 102 -21.27 -2.67 -7.02
N ASN A 103 -21.69 -1.42 -7.27
CA ASN A 103 -22.04 -0.47 -6.20
C ASN A 103 -23.26 -0.95 -5.40
N PHE A 104 -24.20 -1.62 -6.07
CA PHE A 104 -25.42 -2.15 -5.50
C PHE A 104 -25.57 -3.60 -5.94
N GLY A 105 -25.91 -4.49 -5.03
CA GLY A 105 -26.19 -5.88 -5.35
C GLY A 105 -27.65 -6.09 -5.72
N LYS A 106 -27.94 -7.11 -6.55
CA LYS A 106 -29.30 -7.70 -6.65
C LYS A 106 -29.81 -8.21 -5.28
N TYR A 107 -28.88 -8.48 -4.36
CA TYR A 107 -29.07 -8.91 -2.98
C TYR A 107 -28.36 -7.97 -1.97
N GLY A 108 -28.18 -6.68 -2.33
CA GLY A 108 -27.59 -5.71 -1.41
C GLY A 108 -28.39 -5.64 -0.10
N VAL A 109 -27.74 -5.32 1.02
CA VAL A 109 -28.44 -5.10 2.28
C VAL A 109 -29.42 -3.93 2.13
N VAL A 110 -30.51 -3.84 2.90
CA VAL A 110 -31.37 -2.66 2.84
C VAL A 110 -30.57 -1.45 3.29
N GLY A 111 -30.37 -0.47 2.39
CA GLY A 111 -29.61 0.75 2.67
C GLY A 111 -30.42 1.80 3.43
N LEU A 112 -29.75 2.87 3.89
CA LEU A 112 -30.32 3.98 4.67
C LEU A 112 -31.49 4.73 4.01
N ALA A 113 -31.82 4.45 2.74
CA ALA A 113 -32.93 5.04 2.00
C ALA A 113 -34.01 4.02 1.56
N GLY A 114 -34.03 2.81 2.15
CA GLY A 114 -35.06 1.79 1.87
C GLY A 114 -34.93 1.09 0.50
N GLY A 115 -33.82 1.28 -0.22
CA GLY A 115 -33.50 0.59 -1.48
C GLY A 115 -32.42 -0.48 -1.34
N ASN A 116 -32.00 -1.07 -2.48
CA ASN A 116 -30.84 -1.98 -2.53
C ASN A 116 -29.59 -1.22 -2.06
N GLY A 117 -29.08 -1.54 -0.89
CA GLY A 117 -27.86 -0.98 -0.32
C GLY A 117 -26.61 -1.59 -0.92
N ARG A 118 -25.45 -1.13 -0.42
CA ARG A 118 -24.15 -1.58 -0.90
C ARG A 118 -23.93 -3.06 -0.62
N VAL A 119 -23.16 -3.72 -1.49
CA VAL A 119 -22.63 -5.06 -1.18
C VAL A 119 -21.48 -4.86 -0.17
N PRO A 120 -21.56 -5.44 1.03
CA PRO A 120 -20.46 -5.36 1.97
C PRO A 120 -19.32 -6.31 1.58
N LEU A 121 -18.11 -6.05 2.08
CA LEU A 121 -17.10 -7.11 2.20
C LEU A 121 -17.64 -8.26 3.04
N ASN A 122 -17.21 -9.48 2.74
CA ASN A 122 -17.45 -10.63 3.62
C ASN A 122 -16.50 -10.57 4.82
N GLU A 123 -16.89 -11.19 5.94
CA GLU A 123 -16.03 -11.30 7.13
C GLU A 123 -14.70 -12.02 6.86
N THR A 124 -14.65 -12.83 5.79
CA THR A 124 -13.45 -13.57 5.38
C THR A 124 -12.58 -12.81 4.38
N ASP A 125 -13.01 -11.64 3.90
CA ASP A 125 -12.22 -10.83 2.97
C ASP A 125 -11.10 -10.12 3.73
N ILE A 126 -9.86 -10.56 3.52
CA ILE A 126 -8.69 -9.94 4.14
C ILE A 126 -8.33 -8.66 3.40
N THR A 127 -8.22 -7.56 4.14
CA THR A 127 -7.87 -6.25 3.62
C THR A 127 -6.39 -5.90 3.84
N VAL A 128 -5.86 -5.00 3.02
CA VAL A 128 -4.51 -4.42 3.21
C VAL A 128 -4.38 -3.73 4.56
N ALA A 129 -5.47 -3.21 5.13
CA ALA A 129 -5.47 -2.62 6.46
C ALA A 129 -5.24 -3.68 7.55
N GLU A 130 -5.87 -4.85 7.46
CA GLU A 130 -5.63 -5.96 8.39
C GLU A 130 -4.21 -6.50 8.27
N VAL A 131 -3.71 -6.67 7.04
CA VAL A 131 -2.31 -7.08 6.80
C VAL A 131 -1.32 -6.09 7.41
N LEU A 132 -1.57 -4.78 7.28
CA LEU A 132 -0.74 -3.75 7.90
C LEU A 132 -0.86 -3.75 9.42
N LYS A 133 -2.06 -3.97 9.96
CA LYS A 133 -2.29 -4.07 11.40
C LYS A 133 -1.53 -5.24 12.02
N ASP A 134 -1.54 -6.40 11.37
CA ASP A 134 -0.76 -7.58 11.77
C ASP A 134 0.75 -7.32 11.72
N ALA A 135 1.20 -6.47 10.78
CA ALA A 135 2.58 -5.98 10.73
C ALA A 135 2.90 -4.90 11.78
N GLY A 136 1.97 -4.56 12.68
CA GLY A 136 2.15 -3.62 13.78
C GLY A 136 1.92 -2.16 13.42
N TYR A 137 1.22 -1.86 12.33
CA TYR A 137 0.78 -0.51 12.01
C TYR A 137 -0.52 -0.16 12.73
N THR A 138 -0.69 1.12 13.06
CA THR A 138 -2.01 1.67 13.36
C THR A 138 -2.67 2.08 12.06
N THR A 139 -3.85 1.54 11.78
CA THR A 139 -4.59 1.80 10.54
C THR A 139 -5.82 2.65 10.80
N GLY A 140 -6.17 3.51 9.85
CA GLY A 140 -7.38 4.33 9.90
C GLY A 140 -7.73 4.88 8.53
N ILE A 141 -9.00 5.25 8.37
CA ILE A 141 -9.53 5.84 7.13
C ILE A 141 -10.32 7.10 7.47
N THR A 142 -10.24 8.09 6.58
CA THR A 142 -11.13 9.25 6.56
C THR A 142 -11.67 9.44 5.15
N GLY A 143 -12.97 9.78 5.03
CA GLY A 143 -13.65 9.96 3.75
C GLY A 143 -14.54 8.77 3.36
N LYS A 144 -14.62 8.49 2.05
CA LYS A 144 -15.57 7.51 1.49
C LYS A 144 -15.04 6.09 1.61
N TRP A 145 -15.82 5.21 2.25
CA TRP A 145 -15.52 3.78 2.33
C TRP A 145 -16.12 2.98 1.16
N GLY A 146 -17.44 2.90 1.07
CA GLY A 146 -18.14 2.32 -0.09
C GLY A 146 -18.10 0.78 -0.19
N LEU A 147 -17.62 0.07 0.83
CA LEU A 147 -17.54 -1.39 0.88
C LEU A 147 -18.43 -2.02 1.94
N GLY A 148 -19.51 -1.34 2.32
CA GLY A 148 -20.45 -1.74 3.35
C GLY A 148 -21.31 -0.56 3.81
N GLU A 149 -22.25 -0.85 4.69
CA GLU A 149 -23.11 0.12 5.39
C GLU A 149 -22.87 -0.02 6.89
N PRO A 150 -23.37 0.90 7.74
CA PRO A 150 -23.33 0.71 9.18
C PRO A 150 -23.92 -0.64 9.60
N ASN A 151 -23.27 -1.32 10.54
CA ASN A 151 -23.66 -2.64 11.06
C ASN A 151 -23.61 -3.79 10.03
N THR A 152 -22.84 -3.68 8.96
CA THR A 152 -22.50 -4.82 8.09
C THR A 152 -21.08 -5.30 8.33
N SER A 153 -20.75 -6.49 7.84
CA SER A 153 -19.39 -7.06 7.86
C SER A 153 -18.34 -6.18 7.17
N GLY A 154 -18.79 -5.31 6.26
CA GLY A 154 -17.95 -4.33 5.58
C GLY A 154 -17.91 -2.98 6.28
N HIS A 155 -18.16 -2.88 7.59
CA HIS A 155 -17.89 -1.65 8.34
C HIS A 155 -16.36 -1.49 8.52
N PRO A 156 -15.79 -0.29 8.28
CA PRO A 156 -14.35 -0.06 8.41
C PRO A 156 -13.83 -0.08 9.86
#